data_AF-A0A1X0SD77-F1
#
_entry.id   AF-A0A1X0SD77-F1
#
_cell.length_a   1.000
_cell.length_b   1.000
_cell.length_c   1.000
_cell.angle_alpha   90.00
_cell.angle_beta   90.00
_cell.angle_gamma   90.00
#
_symmetry.space_group_name_H-M   'P 1'
#
loop_
_entity.id
_entity.type
_entity.pdbx_description
1 polymer ?
#
loop_
_entity_poly.entity_id
_entity_poly.type
_entity_poly.pdbx_seq_one_letter_code
_entity_poly.pdbx_strand_id
1 'polypeptide(L)'
;MTRALELLYSLKALDDVGRLTIPLGMHLAEFPVDPMLAKILLASKDYGCSHEIVTIAAMMSVQNIFTQPAKVPKDVLSEARRKFWVEEGDTLTWINVYNAFINKGNKSGKWCHDRFLNFKALSRAMSIRLQLMKYLKRFDIPLVSATSKYPNTAEGRQRASEDVRKCIATGYFANAAIAEPDGSGRFRTIRDNVVLHIHPNSVLFNRNPKCVVFHEVVETTQAYMMDLTVIEPEWLAHIAPHFYEYKQQKR
;
A
#
# COMPACT_ATOMS: atom_id res chain seq x y z
N MET A 1 -22.68 8.55 5.35
CA MET A 1 -23.05 7.13 5.56
C MET A 1 -23.07 6.32 4.26
N THR A 2 -23.69 6.80 3.18
CA THR A 2 -23.83 6.05 1.91
C THR A 2 -22.51 5.56 1.31
N ARG A 3 -21.50 6.42 1.17
CA ARG A 3 -20.18 6.05 0.60
C ARG A 3 -19.45 4.96 1.38
N ALA A 4 -19.54 5.00 2.71
CA ALA A 4 -18.90 3.99 3.58
C ALA A 4 -19.59 2.62 3.42
N LEU A 5 -20.93 2.60 3.34
CA LEU A 5 -21.69 1.39 3.12
C LEU A 5 -21.39 0.78 1.74
N GLU A 6 -21.36 1.61 0.69
CA GLU A 6 -20.99 1.20 -0.67
C GLU A 6 -19.58 0.61 -0.74
N LEU A 7 -18.62 1.21 -0.02
CA LEU A 7 -17.25 0.68 0.04
C LEU A 7 -17.24 -0.70 0.71
N LEU A 8 -17.89 -0.86 1.87
CA LEU A 8 -17.96 -2.14 2.57
C LEU A 8 -18.65 -3.23 1.72
N TYR A 9 -19.74 -2.88 1.04
CA TYR A 9 -20.40 -3.77 0.08
C TYR A 9 -19.47 -4.12 -1.09
N SER A 10 -18.76 -3.15 -1.65
CA SER A 10 -17.79 -3.34 -2.74
C SER A 10 -16.60 -4.21 -2.31
N LEU A 11 -16.15 -4.12 -1.06
CA LEU A 11 -15.12 -5.00 -0.48
C LEU A 11 -15.61 -6.44 -0.24
N LYS A 12 -16.90 -6.69 -0.46
CA LYS A 12 -17.63 -7.92 -0.15
C LYS A 12 -17.70 -8.23 1.35
N ALA A 13 -17.58 -7.19 2.19
CA ALA A 13 -17.74 -7.31 3.63
C ALA A 13 -19.22 -7.41 4.02
N LEU A 14 -20.13 -6.86 3.20
CA LEU A 14 -21.57 -6.90 3.39
C LEU A 14 -22.25 -7.69 2.25
N ASP A 15 -23.33 -8.39 2.59
CA ASP A 15 -24.24 -9.03 1.63
C ASP A 15 -25.30 -8.03 1.10
N ASP A 16 -26.18 -8.51 0.21
CA ASP A 16 -27.21 -7.69 -0.45
C ASP A 16 -28.29 -7.15 0.52
N VAL A 17 -28.37 -7.70 1.73
CA VAL A 17 -29.28 -7.24 2.79
C VAL A 17 -28.56 -6.48 3.90
N GLY A 18 -27.26 -6.18 3.71
CA GLY A 18 -26.46 -5.36 4.62
C GLY A 18 -25.91 -6.09 5.86
N ARG A 19 -25.84 -7.42 5.85
CA ARG A 19 -25.23 -8.22 6.93
C ARG A 19 -23.78 -8.53 6.62
N LEU A 20 -22.97 -8.74 7.67
CA LEU A 20 -21.58 -9.15 7.50
C LEU A 20 -21.51 -10.53 6.83
N THR A 21 -20.69 -10.63 5.78
CA THR A 21 -20.43 -11.91 5.12
C THR A 21 -19.53 -12.81 5.98
N ILE A 22 -19.69 -14.12 5.84
CA ILE A 22 -18.88 -15.12 6.56
C ILE A 22 -18.00 -15.87 5.55
N PRO A 23 -16.69 -16.04 5.79
CA PRO A 23 -15.92 -15.48 6.92
C PRO A 23 -15.39 -14.05 6.67
N LEU A 24 -15.45 -13.55 5.44
CA LEU A 24 -14.73 -12.33 5.02
C LEU A 24 -15.13 -11.08 5.81
N GLY A 25 -16.42 -10.74 5.83
CA GLY A 25 -16.94 -9.56 6.54
C GLY A 25 -16.68 -9.63 8.04
N MET A 26 -16.88 -10.81 8.65
CA MET A 26 -16.58 -11.05 10.06
C MET A 26 -15.09 -10.83 10.38
N HIS A 27 -14.18 -11.45 9.63
CA HIS A 27 -12.75 -11.27 9.86
C HIS A 27 -12.31 -9.81 9.62
N LEU A 28 -12.88 -9.15 8.61
CA LEU A 28 -12.58 -7.75 8.31
C LEU A 28 -13.01 -6.83 9.46
N ALA A 29 -14.18 -7.09 10.07
CA ALA A 29 -14.67 -6.34 11.24
C ALA A 29 -13.84 -6.56 12.51
N GLU A 30 -13.13 -7.69 12.61
CA GLU A 30 -12.30 -8.02 13.77
C GLU A 30 -10.88 -7.41 13.72
N PHE A 31 -10.39 -7.00 12.55
CA PHE A 31 -9.08 -6.36 12.43
C PHE A 31 -9.08 -4.93 13.02
N PRO A 32 -8.05 -4.53 13.79
CA PRO A 32 -7.95 -3.17 14.33
C PRO A 32 -7.32 -2.18 13.32
N VAL A 33 -7.71 -2.25 12.04
CA VAL A 33 -7.22 -1.38 10.96
C VAL A 33 -8.36 -1.00 10.01
N ASP A 34 -8.11 -0.06 9.10
CA ASP A 34 -9.08 0.33 8.07
C ASP A 34 -9.54 -0.88 7.22
N PRO A 35 -10.82 -0.96 6.81
CA PRO A 35 -11.36 -2.06 6.01
C PRO A 35 -10.56 -2.40 4.74
N MET A 36 -10.02 -1.41 4.01
CA MET A 36 -9.22 -1.67 2.81
C MET A 36 -7.88 -2.32 3.18
N LEU A 37 -7.28 -1.92 4.30
CA LEU A 37 -6.04 -2.50 4.79
C LEU A 37 -6.26 -3.91 5.38
N ALA A 38 -7.38 -4.13 6.07
CA ALA A 38 -7.81 -5.45 6.51
C ALA A 38 -8.07 -6.39 5.31
N LYS A 39 -8.66 -5.85 4.22
CA LYS A 39 -8.91 -6.62 3.01
C LYS A 39 -7.63 -7.14 2.37
N ILE A 40 -6.57 -6.32 2.26
CA ILE A 40 -5.30 -6.79 1.69
C ILE A 40 -4.63 -7.83 2.60
N LEU A 41 -4.74 -7.70 3.93
CA LEU A 41 -4.24 -8.70 4.87
C LEU A 41 -4.92 -10.06 4.65
N LEU A 42 -6.24 -10.07 4.47
CA LEU A 42 -7.00 -11.29 4.19
C LEU A 42 -6.69 -11.89 2.81
N ALA A 43 -6.58 -11.06 1.77
CA ALA A 43 -6.30 -11.49 0.41
C ALA A 43 -4.85 -11.98 0.22
N SER A 44 -3.94 -11.59 1.11
CA SER A 44 -2.51 -11.90 0.98
C SER A 44 -2.16 -13.38 0.92
N LYS A 45 -3.03 -14.26 1.44
CA LYS A 45 -2.88 -15.70 1.32
C LYS A 45 -2.99 -16.18 -0.13
N ASP A 46 -3.89 -15.58 -0.91
CA ASP A 46 -4.19 -15.97 -2.29
C ASP A 46 -3.02 -15.60 -3.23
N TYR A 47 -2.31 -14.52 -2.88
CA TYR A 47 -1.11 -14.06 -3.57
C TYR A 47 0.19 -14.60 -2.96
N GLY A 48 0.14 -15.34 -1.85
CA GLY A 48 1.32 -15.87 -1.17
C GLY A 48 2.31 -14.79 -0.69
N CYS A 49 1.80 -13.62 -0.29
CA CYS A 49 2.60 -12.44 0.05
C CYS A 49 2.28 -11.84 1.43
N SER A 50 1.74 -12.66 2.33
CA SER A 50 1.29 -12.22 3.66
C SER A 50 2.42 -11.64 4.50
N HIS A 51 3.65 -12.11 4.34
CA HIS A 51 4.82 -11.59 5.04
C HIS A 51 5.09 -10.12 4.69
N GLU A 52 4.99 -9.76 3.41
CA GLU A 52 5.14 -8.39 2.90
C GLU A 52 3.95 -7.52 3.31
N ILE A 53 2.73 -8.02 3.12
CA ILE A 53 1.51 -7.24 3.34
C ILE A 53 1.33 -6.88 4.82
N VAL A 54 1.66 -7.77 5.76
CA VAL A 54 1.62 -7.42 7.19
C VAL A 54 2.73 -6.44 7.58
N THR A 55 3.78 -6.29 6.79
CA THR A 55 4.80 -5.24 6.99
C THR A 55 4.24 -3.92 6.51
N ILE A 56 3.69 -3.90 5.29
CA ILE A 56 3.05 -2.74 4.68
C ILE A 56 1.97 -2.18 5.60
N ALA A 57 1.05 -3.03 6.07
CA ALA A 57 -0.05 -2.61 6.94
C ALA A 57 0.43 -1.99 8.26
N ALA A 58 1.47 -2.56 8.87
CA ALA A 58 2.04 -2.03 10.10
C ALA A 58 2.76 -0.69 9.89
N MET A 59 3.44 -0.54 8.76
CA MET A 59 4.14 0.70 8.40
C MET A 59 3.18 1.82 8.03
N MET A 60 2.11 1.52 7.30
CA MET A 60 1.05 2.51 6.97
C MET A 60 0.25 2.95 8.20
N SER A 61 0.20 2.12 9.25
CA SER A 61 -0.45 2.46 10.52
C SER A 61 0.35 3.42 11.41
N VAL A 62 1.55 3.86 10.98
CA VAL A 62 2.37 4.83 11.72
C VAL A 62 2.68 6.06 10.86
N GLN A 63 2.69 7.22 11.48
CA GLN A 63 2.98 8.48 10.80
C GLN A 63 4.45 8.89 10.99
N ASN A 64 4.94 9.75 10.08
CA ASN A 64 6.23 10.43 10.21
C ASN A 64 7.43 9.45 10.35
N ILE A 65 7.48 8.41 9.51
CA ILE A 65 8.57 7.42 9.49
C ILE A 65 9.91 8.07 9.17
N PHE A 66 9.93 8.98 8.19
CA PHE A 66 11.11 9.76 7.89
C PHE A 66 11.11 11.08 8.65
N THR A 67 12.22 11.40 9.31
CA THR A 67 12.41 12.70 9.97
C THR A 67 12.82 13.77 8.94
N GLN A 68 12.48 15.02 9.24
CA GLN A 68 12.87 16.19 8.46
C GLN A 68 13.46 17.27 9.39
N PRO A 69 14.73 17.13 9.79
CA PRO A 69 15.40 18.13 10.62
C PRO A 69 15.56 19.44 9.83
N ALA A 70 15.11 20.57 10.39
CA ALA A 70 15.12 21.87 9.71
C ALA A 70 16.52 22.35 9.26
N LYS A 71 17.57 21.88 9.94
CA LYS A 71 18.97 22.24 9.65
C LYS A 71 19.61 21.43 8.52
N VAL A 72 18.97 20.36 8.06
CA VAL A 72 19.52 19.48 7.04
C VAL A 72 18.90 19.82 5.69
N PRO A 73 19.70 20.11 4.64
CA PRO A 73 19.17 20.40 3.31
C PRO A 73 18.29 19.26 2.77
N LYS A 74 17.21 19.62 2.05
CA LYS A 74 16.25 18.65 1.49
C LYS A 74 16.91 17.61 0.58
N ASP A 75 17.94 17.99 -0.18
CA ASP A 75 18.64 17.09 -1.09
C ASP A 75 19.41 15.98 -0.35
N VAL A 76 20.02 16.31 0.79
CA VAL A 76 20.69 15.34 1.66
C VAL A 76 19.68 14.34 2.24
N LEU A 77 18.50 14.83 2.64
CA LEU A 77 17.41 13.97 3.12
C LEU A 77 16.90 13.06 2.00
N SER A 78 16.72 13.59 0.79
CA SER A 78 16.28 12.82 -0.38
C SER A 78 17.29 11.71 -0.71
N GLU A 79 18.58 12.02 -0.74
CA GLU A 79 19.63 11.05 -1.04
C GLU A 79 19.73 9.93 -0.01
N ALA A 80 19.54 10.24 1.28
CA ALA A 80 19.46 9.24 2.32
C ALA A 80 18.23 8.30 2.14
N ARG A 81 17.08 8.86 1.73
CA ARG A 81 15.83 8.13 1.51
C ARG A 81 15.86 7.27 0.26
N ARG A 82 16.51 7.74 -0.82
CA ARG A 82 16.65 7.04 -2.11
C ARG A 82 17.19 5.62 -1.98
N LYS A 83 18.00 5.35 -0.96
CA LYS A 83 18.54 4.01 -0.67
C LYS A 83 17.48 2.95 -0.34
N PHE A 84 16.25 3.37 -0.02
CA PHE A 84 15.13 2.47 0.25
C PHE A 84 14.12 2.40 -0.89
N TRP A 85 14.16 3.36 -1.81
CA TRP A 85 13.12 3.57 -2.81
C TRP A 85 13.04 2.39 -3.77
N VAL A 86 11.80 2.09 -4.17
CA VAL A 86 11.49 1.16 -5.24
C VAL A 86 10.57 1.84 -6.23
N GLU A 87 10.68 1.45 -7.49
CA GLU A 87 9.96 2.12 -8.58
C GLU A 87 8.48 1.77 -8.59
N GLU A 88 8.11 0.68 -7.92
CA GLU A 88 6.75 0.19 -7.80
C GLU A 88 5.89 0.98 -6.81
N GLY A 89 6.49 1.81 -5.95
CA GLY A 89 5.76 2.75 -5.09
C GLY A 89 6.23 2.84 -3.63
N ASP A 90 5.49 3.67 -2.89
CA ASP A 90 5.75 3.97 -1.47
C ASP A 90 5.48 2.75 -0.58
N THR A 91 4.42 2.00 -0.87
CA THR A 91 4.03 0.83 -0.08
C THR A 91 5.13 -0.24 -0.08
N LEU A 92 5.71 -0.54 -1.24
CA LEU A 92 6.83 -1.48 -1.34
C LEU A 92 8.13 -0.88 -0.77
N THR A 93 8.30 0.46 -0.82
CA THR A 93 9.40 1.15 -0.13
C THR A 93 9.35 0.91 1.39
N TRP A 94 8.16 0.81 1.99
CA TRP A 94 8.01 0.51 3.41
C TRP A 94 8.58 -0.86 3.81
N ILE A 95 8.50 -1.85 2.92
CA ILE A 95 9.12 -3.17 3.13
C ILE A 95 10.64 -3.00 3.27
N ASN A 96 11.26 -2.21 2.40
CA ASN A 96 12.70 -1.97 2.41
C ASN A 96 13.14 -1.22 3.67
N VAL A 97 12.41 -0.19 4.07
CA VAL A 97 12.69 0.58 5.30
C VAL A 97 12.62 -0.34 6.52
N TYR A 98 11.54 -1.12 6.65
CA TYR A 98 11.35 -2.04 7.76
C TYR A 98 12.45 -3.12 7.80
N ASN A 99 12.71 -3.79 6.68
CA ASN A 99 13.73 -4.83 6.60
C ASN A 99 15.13 -4.28 6.88
N ALA A 100 15.45 -3.07 6.41
CA ALA A 100 16.72 -2.45 6.73
C ALA A 100 16.85 -2.12 8.23
N PHE A 101 15.77 -1.63 8.86
CA PHE A 101 15.75 -1.36 10.29
C PHE A 101 15.97 -2.63 11.14
N ILE A 102 15.33 -3.74 10.77
CA ILE A 102 15.46 -5.01 11.48
C ILE A 102 16.83 -5.64 11.21
N ASN A 103 17.22 -5.81 9.94
CA ASN A 103 18.36 -6.65 9.57
C ASN A 103 19.70 -5.91 9.60
N LYS A 104 19.73 -4.63 9.19
CA LYS A 104 20.97 -3.83 9.14
C LYS A 104 21.09 -2.90 10.33
N GLY A 105 19.96 -2.36 10.79
CA GLY A 105 19.90 -1.43 11.90
C GLY A 105 19.92 -2.09 13.27
N ASN A 106 19.68 -3.41 13.35
CA ASN A 106 19.55 -4.16 14.59
C ASN A 106 18.63 -3.43 15.60
N LYS A 107 17.54 -2.83 15.09
CA LYS A 107 16.59 -2.04 15.89
C LYS A 107 17.24 -0.90 16.69
N SER A 108 18.31 -0.28 16.19
CA SER A 108 19.06 0.77 16.87
C SER A 108 18.50 2.17 16.61
N GLY A 109 18.27 2.93 17.68
CA GLY A 109 17.90 4.35 17.59
C GLY A 109 18.99 5.21 16.93
N LYS A 110 20.28 4.88 17.16
CA LYS A 110 21.41 5.57 16.52
C LYS A 110 21.39 5.34 15.01
N TRP A 111 21.16 4.09 14.58
CA TRP A 111 21.06 3.77 13.15
C TRP A 111 19.90 4.51 12.46
N CYS A 112 18.78 4.66 13.16
CA CYS A 112 17.65 5.45 12.66
C CYS A 112 17.99 6.93 12.53
N HIS A 113 18.65 7.51 13.54
CA HIS A 113 19.08 8.90 13.52
C HIS A 113 20.00 9.19 12.32
N ASP A 114 20.99 8.33 12.09
CA ASP A 114 21.96 8.46 10.98
C ASP A 114 21.31 8.36 9.58
N ARG A 115 20.08 7.85 9.50
CA ARG A 115 19.32 7.65 8.25
C ARG A 115 18.04 8.49 8.18
N PHE A 116 17.90 9.46 9.08
CA PHE A 116 16.72 10.31 9.16
C PHE A 116 15.41 9.51 9.28
N LEU A 117 15.43 8.47 10.10
CA LEU A 117 14.29 7.62 10.42
C LEU A 117 13.84 7.87 11.87
N ASN A 118 12.55 7.78 12.09
CA ASN A 118 11.93 7.93 13.40
C ASN A 118 11.91 6.58 14.13
N PHE A 119 12.82 6.42 15.10
CA PHE A 119 12.92 5.20 15.89
C PHE A 119 11.62 4.84 16.63
N LYS A 120 10.90 5.83 17.16
CA LYS A 120 9.64 5.59 17.88
C LYS A 120 8.55 5.07 16.93
N ALA A 121 8.45 5.66 15.74
CA ALA A 121 7.50 5.20 14.71
C ALA A 121 7.81 3.77 14.27
N LEU A 122 9.07 3.45 13.97
CA LEU A 122 9.49 2.10 13.58
C LEU A 122 9.30 1.05 14.69
N SER A 123 9.56 1.44 15.94
CA SER A 123 9.30 0.57 17.10
C SER A 123 7.80 0.29 17.25
N ARG A 124 6.95 1.30 17.03
CA ARG A 124 5.49 1.13 17.03
C ARG A 124 5.03 0.24 15.87
N ALA A 125 5.56 0.42 14.66
CA ALA A 125 5.26 -0.43 13.52
C ALA A 125 5.62 -1.90 13.81
N MET A 126 6.76 -2.17 14.45
CA MET A 126 7.12 -3.54 14.88
C MET A 126 6.08 -4.14 15.84
N SER A 127 5.61 -3.39 16.82
CA SER A 127 4.55 -3.85 17.74
C SER A 127 3.23 -4.11 17.02
N ILE A 128 2.82 -3.24 16.10
CA ILE A 128 1.61 -3.40 15.28
C ILE A 128 1.74 -4.64 14.40
N ARG A 129 2.88 -4.84 13.73
CA ARG A 129 3.15 -6.04 12.93
C ARG A 129 2.95 -7.31 13.74
N LEU A 130 3.51 -7.38 14.95
CA LEU A 130 3.36 -8.54 15.83
C LEU A 130 1.91 -8.77 16.25
N GLN A 131 1.12 -7.71 16.44
CA GLN A 131 -0.31 -7.83 16.72
C GLN A 131 -1.06 -8.37 15.50
N LEU A 132 -0.86 -7.79 14.31
CA LEU A 132 -1.51 -8.22 13.07
C LEU A 132 -1.16 -9.67 12.72
N MET A 133 0.07 -10.13 12.97
CA MET A 133 0.46 -11.52 12.79
C MET A 133 -0.37 -12.50 13.66
N LYS A 134 -0.82 -12.09 14.86
CA LYS A 134 -1.70 -12.91 15.69
C LYS A 134 -3.09 -13.08 15.05
N TYR A 135 -3.61 -12.02 14.43
CA TYR A 135 -4.86 -12.08 13.67
C TYR A 135 -4.73 -12.96 12.43
N LEU A 136 -3.64 -12.80 11.66
CA LEU A 136 -3.37 -13.69 10.51
C LEU A 136 -3.36 -15.15 10.93
N LYS A 137 -2.66 -15.48 12.03
CA LYS A 137 -2.65 -16.84 12.57
C LYS A 137 -4.05 -17.31 13.00
N ARG A 138 -4.84 -16.45 13.65
CA ARG A 138 -6.22 -16.76 14.09
C ARG A 138 -7.15 -17.03 12.90
N PHE A 139 -6.95 -16.32 11.79
CA PHE A 139 -7.74 -16.43 10.56
C PHE A 139 -7.17 -17.44 9.55
N ASP A 140 -6.24 -18.29 9.99
CA ASP A 140 -5.59 -19.33 9.19
C ASP A 140 -4.91 -18.78 7.90
N ILE A 141 -4.25 -17.64 8.03
CA ILE A 141 -3.44 -17.04 6.97
C ILE A 141 -1.97 -17.35 7.26
N PRO A 142 -1.33 -18.24 6.47
CA PRO A 142 0.07 -18.59 6.69
C PRO A 142 0.96 -17.39 6.40
N LEU A 143 2.05 -17.24 7.16
CA LEU A 143 3.03 -16.19 6.92
C LEU A 143 4.05 -16.66 5.87
N VAL A 144 3.87 -16.23 4.62
CA VAL A 144 4.67 -16.62 3.45
C VAL A 144 5.11 -15.38 2.68
N SER A 145 6.29 -15.46 2.04
CA SER A 145 6.85 -14.36 1.25
C SER A 145 6.61 -14.59 -0.23
N ALA A 146 6.22 -13.54 -0.95
CA ALA A 146 6.04 -13.63 -2.42
C ALA A 146 7.32 -14.12 -3.12
N THR A 147 8.49 -13.78 -2.57
CA THR A 147 9.79 -14.16 -3.12
C THR A 147 10.08 -15.65 -3.05
N SER A 148 9.44 -16.41 -2.14
CA SER A 148 9.67 -17.85 -2.04
C SER A 148 9.01 -18.65 -3.17
N LYS A 149 8.13 -18.03 -3.96
CA LYS A 149 7.47 -18.67 -5.12
C LYS A 149 8.34 -18.67 -6.39
N TYR A 150 9.38 -17.84 -6.43
CA TYR A 150 10.15 -17.60 -7.64
C TYR A 150 11.66 -17.81 -7.41
N PRO A 151 12.42 -18.16 -8.47
CA PRO A 151 13.87 -18.15 -8.40
C PRO A 151 14.41 -16.78 -8.00
N ASN A 152 15.58 -16.74 -7.35
CA ASN A 152 16.25 -15.49 -7.00
C ASN A 152 16.93 -14.82 -8.22
N THR A 153 16.13 -14.46 -9.21
CA THR A 153 16.54 -13.71 -10.41
C THR A 153 15.82 -12.37 -10.47
N ALA A 154 16.21 -11.50 -11.41
CA ALA A 154 15.53 -10.21 -11.61
C ALA A 154 14.04 -10.41 -11.97
N GLU A 155 13.76 -11.36 -12.85
CA GLU A 155 12.40 -11.71 -13.29
C GLU A 155 11.58 -12.33 -12.15
N GLY A 156 12.22 -13.11 -11.28
CA GLY A 156 11.57 -13.67 -10.09
C GLY A 156 11.18 -12.59 -9.08
N ARG A 157 12.05 -11.60 -8.86
CA ARG A 157 11.74 -10.44 -8.01
C ARG A 157 10.64 -9.57 -8.59
N GLN A 158 10.62 -9.37 -9.90
CA GLN A 158 9.55 -8.62 -10.59
C GLN A 158 8.19 -9.31 -10.40
N ARG A 159 8.14 -10.63 -10.56
CA ARG A 159 6.91 -11.41 -10.33
C ARG A 159 6.45 -11.38 -8.86
N ALA A 160 7.38 -11.50 -7.92
CA ALA A 160 7.06 -11.34 -6.50
C ALA A 160 6.50 -9.95 -6.16
N SER A 161 7.09 -8.90 -6.76
CA SER A 161 6.61 -7.52 -6.64
C SER A 161 5.20 -7.37 -7.22
N GLU A 162 4.94 -7.95 -8.40
CA GLU A 162 3.62 -7.98 -9.03
C GLU A 162 2.54 -8.61 -8.15
N ASP A 163 2.83 -9.73 -7.48
CA ASP A 163 1.88 -10.36 -6.56
C ASP A 163 1.52 -9.48 -5.37
N VAL A 164 2.53 -8.81 -4.78
CA VAL A 164 2.31 -7.85 -3.70
C VAL A 164 1.42 -6.71 -4.19
N ARG A 165 1.69 -6.16 -5.37
CA ARG A 165 0.91 -5.06 -5.95
C ARG A 165 -0.54 -5.46 -6.28
N LYS A 166 -0.75 -6.65 -6.87
CA LYS A 166 -2.10 -7.19 -7.10
C LYS A 166 -2.84 -7.41 -5.79
N CYS A 167 -2.16 -7.93 -4.77
CA CYS A 167 -2.74 -8.06 -3.44
C CYS A 167 -3.16 -6.70 -2.88
N ILE A 168 -2.32 -5.66 -2.97
CA ILE A 168 -2.67 -4.31 -2.53
C ILE A 168 -3.91 -3.79 -3.28
N ALA A 169 -3.95 -3.98 -4.60
CA ALA A 169 -5.09 -3.58 -5.41
C ALA A 169 -6.42 -4.25 -4.99
N THR A 170 -6.41 -5.45 -4.37
CA THR A 170 -7.66 -6.08 -3.88
C THR A 170 -8.36 -5.34 -2.75
N GLY A 171 -7.64 -4.55 -1.97
CA GLY A 171 -8.23 -3.69 -0.93
C GLY A 171 -8.43 -2.26 -1.40
N TYR A 172 -7.53 -1.76 -2.24
CA TYR A 172 -7.52 -0.36 -2.68
C TYR A 172 -8.08 -0.13 -4.09
N PHE A 173 -8.77 -1.10 -4.67
CA PHE A 173 -9.34 -0.97 -6.03
C PHE A 173 -10.26 0.26 -6.15
N ALA A 174 -10.98 0.65 -5.09
CA ALA A 174 -11.84 1.84 -5.10
C ALA A 174 -11.04 3.17 -5.09
N ASN A 175 -9.78 3.12 -4.65
CA ASN A 175 -8.84 4.23 -4.59
C ASN A 175 -7.80 4.12 -5.72
N ALA A 176 -8.27 4.02 -6.97
CA ALA A 176 -7.42 3.97 -8.14
C ALA A 176 -7.47 5.31 -8.91
N ALA A 177 -6.32 5.72 -9.44
CA ALA A 177 -6.19 6.92 -10.25
C ALA A 177 -5.29 6.69 -11.48
N ILE A 178 -5.58 7.41 -12.56
CA ILE A 178 -4.85 7.37 -13.83
C ILE A 178 -4.24 8.74 -14.10
N ALA A 179 -3.02 8.77 -14.63
CA ALA A 179 -2.35 10.01 -15.04
C ALA A 179 -3.09 10.67 -16.20
N GLU A 180 -3.22 12.00 -16.14
CA GLU A 180 -3.75 12.80 -17.24
C GLU A 180 -2.78 12.79 -18.43
N PRO A 181 -3.28 12.68 -19.68
CA PRO A 181 -2.45 12.60 -20.87
C PRO A 181 -1.83 13.95 -21.26
N ASP A 182 -2.25 15.04 -20.62
CA ASP A 182 -1.83 16.41 -20.90
C ASP A 182 -0.40 16.76 -20.40
N GLY A 183 0.27 15.80 -19.74
CA GLY A 183 1.61 15.99 -19.20
C GLY A 183 1.66 16.89 -17.96
N SER A 184 0.52 17.25 -17.37
CA SER A 184 0.48 18.16 -16.22
C SER A 184 0.92 17.51 -14.90
N GLY A 185 1.18 16.20 -14.90
CA GLY A 185 1.45 15.41 -13.68
C GLY A 185 0.23 15.24 -12.76
N ARG A 186 -0.97 15.59 -13.24
CA ARG A 186 -2.22 15.41 -12.50
C ARG A 186 -2.72 13.97 -12.68
N PHE A 187 -3.46 13.51 -11.70
CA PHE A 187 -4.12 12.21 -11.72
C PHE A 187 -5.62 12.42 -11.58
N ARG A 188 -6.39 11.49 -12.13
CA ARG A 188 -7.85 11.49 -12.06
C ARG A 188 -8.32 10.17 -11.49
N THR A 189 -9.14 10.21 -10.44
CA THR A 189 -9.70 8.99 -9.85
C THR A 189 -10.62 8.32 -10.86
N ILE A 190 -10.54 6.99 -10.95
CA ILE A 190 -11.31 6.24 -11.95
C ILE A 190 -12.81 6.26 -11.60
N ARG A 191 -13.14 6.17 -10.31
CA ARG A 191 -14.52 6.13 -9.81
C ARG A 191 -15.23 7.49 -9.92
N ASP A 192 -14.62 8.52 -9.31
CA ASP A 192 -15.32 9.78 -9.03
C ASP A 192 -14.87 10.94 -9.92
N ASN A 193 -13.94 10.68 -10.86
CA ASN A 193 -13.42 11.68 -11.79
C ASN A 193 -12.79 12.90 -11.08
N VAL A 194 -12.24 12.69 -9.88
CA VAL A 194 -11.63 13.73 -9.03
C VAL A 194 -10.17 13.91 -9.39
N VAL A 195 -9.73 15.16 -9.54
CA VAL A 195 -8.33 15.49 -9.81
C VAL A 195 -7.52 15.45 -8.52
N LEU A 196 -6.42 14.71 -8.53
CA LEU A 196 -5.50 14.52 -7.42
C LEU A 196 -4.04 14.71 -7.89
N HIS A 197 -3.14 14.88 -6.92
CA HIS A 197 -1.71 15.05 -7.15
C HIS A 197 -0.91 14.00 -6.37
N ILE A 198 0.26 13.60 -6.87
CA ILE A 198 1.20 12.79 -6.08
C ILE A 198 1.80 13.68 -5.00
N HIS A 199 1.78 13.22 -3.75
CA HIS A 199 2.37 13.99 -2.66
C HIS A 199 3.90 14.16 -2.85
N PRO A 200 4.49 15.33 -2.56
CA PRO A 200 5.93 15.60 -2.76
C PRO A 200 6.90 14.68 -2.02
N ASN A 201 6.44 14.00 -0.96
CA ASN A 201 7.25 13.03 -0.23
C ASN A 201 7.23 11.61 -0.81
N SER A 202 6.37 11.33 -1.80
CA SER A 202 6.30 10.02 -2.45
C SER A 202 7.55 9.75 -3.29
N VAL A 203 7.96 8.48 -3.35
CA VAL A 203 9.03 8.01 -4.25
C VAL A 203 8.64 8.16 -5.72
N LEU A 204 7.34 8.26 -6.01
CA LEU A 204 6.79 8.42 -7.35
C LEU A 204 6.69 9.89 -7.78
N PHE A 205 7.07 10.83 -6.90
CA PHE A 205 7.13 12.24 -7.25
C PHE A 205 8.14 12.44 -8.39
N ASN A 206 7.66 12.86 -9.56
CA ASN A 206 8.38 12.97 -10.84
C ASN A 206 8.74 11.66 -11.56
N ARG A 207 8.06 10.54 -11.26
CA ARG A 207 8.26 9.24 -11.96
C ARG A 207 7.20 8.93 -13.03
N ASN A 208 6.20 9.79 -13.21
CA ASN A 208 5.14 9.69 -14.22
C ASN A 208 4.51 8.28 -14.36
N PRO A 209 4.04 7.65 -13.26
CA PRO A 209 3.36 6.36 -13.35
C PRO A 209 2.01 6.53 -14.09
N LYS A 210 1.62 5.53 -14.89
CA LYS A 210 0.38 5.59 -15.68
C LYS A 210 -0.87 5.40 -14.82
N CYS A 211 -0.82 4.45 -13.89
CA CYS A 211 -1.93 4.12 -13.01
C CYS A 211 -1.39 3.71 -11.64
N VAL A 212 -2.11 4.13 -10.60
CA VAL A 212 -1.75 3.92 -9.20
C VAL A 212 -2.98 3.60 -8.38
N VAL A 213 -2.79 2.83 -7.31
CA VAL A 213 -3.69 2.84 -6.14
C VAL A 213 -3.04 3.59 -4.99
N PHE A 214 -3.85 4.19 -4.12
CA PHE A 214 -3.39 5.01 -2.99
C PHE A 214 -4.14 4.70 -1.70
N HIS A 215 -3.50 4.93 -0.57
CA HIS A 215 -4.09 4.64 0.73
C HIS A 215 -5.11 5.69 1.16
N GLU A 216 -4.69 6.96 1.12
CA GLU A 216 -5.44 8.09 1.61
C GLU A 216 -5.18 9.33 0.76
N VAL A 217 -6.04 10.33 0.93
CA VAL A 217 -5.89 11.66 0.34
C VAL A 217 -5.73 12.66 1.47
N VAL A 218 -4.68 13.46 1.41
CA VAL A 218 -4.44 14.57 2.34
C VAL A 218 -4.70 15.87 1.60
N GLU A 219 -5.63 16.66 2.13
CA GLU A 219 -5.98 17.97 1.57
C GLU A 219 -5.23 19.09 2.31
N THR A 220 -4.44 19.86 1.57
CA THR A 220 -3.75 21.04 2.08
C THR A 220 -4.01 22.23 1.17
N THR A 221 -3.07 22.56 0.28
CA THR A 221 -3.28 23.51 -0.83
C THR A 221 -3.94 22.83 -2.03
N GLN A 222 -3.71 21.53 -2.17
CA GLN A 222 -4.29 20.65 -3.18
C GLN A 222 -4.58 19.30 -2.50
N ALA A 223 -5.38 18.46 -3.17
CA ALA A 223 -5.62 17.09 -2.75
C ALA A 223 -4.48 16.18 -3.20
N TYR A 224 -3.72 15.63 -2.24
CA TYR A 224 -2.55 14.79 -2.51
C TYR A 224 -2.80 13.34 -2.12
N MET A 225 -2.49 12.42 -3.03
CA MET A 225 -2.47 10.98 -2.77
C MET A 225 -1.24 10.60 -1.95
N MET A 226 -1.44 9.71 -0.97
CA MET A 226 -0.40 9.16 -0.10
C MET A 226 -0.32 7.64 -0.20
N ASP A 227 0.86 7.09 0.08
CA ASP A 227 1.19 5.66 0.05
C ASP A 227 0.79 4.99 -1.28
N LEU A 228 1.41 5.46 -2.36
CA LEU A 228 1.07 5.03 -3.70
C LEU A 228 1.69 3.67 -4.05
N THR A 229 0.97 2.91 -4.87
CA THR A 229 1.44 1.68 -5.51
C THR A 229 1.12 1.73 -6.99
N VAL A 230 2.13 1.55 -7.84
CA VAL A 230 1.94 1.48 -9.31
C VAL A 230 1.23 0.19 -9.64
N ILE A 231 0.17 0.26 -10.46
CA ILE A 231 -0.58 -0.91 -10.90
C ILE A 231 -0.88 -0.82 -12.40
N GLU A 232 -1.28 -1.95 -12.95
CA GLU A 232 -1.71 -2.11 -14.33
C GLU A 232 -3.26 -2.01 -14.34
N PRO A 233 -3.86 -1.10 -15.10
CA PRO A 233 -5.32 -0.86 -15.09
C PRO A 233 -6.14 -2.12 -15.34
N GLU A 234 -5.62 -3.05 -16.14
CA GLU A 234 -6.27 -4.31 -16.48
C GLU A 234 -6.54 -5.17 -15.23
N TRP A 235 -5.71 -5.06 -14.20
CA TRP A 235 -5.87 -5.83 -12.97
C TRP A 235 -7.14 -5.46 -12.23
N LEU A 236 -7.57 -4.21 -12.29
CA LEU A 236 -8.76 -3.72 -11.59
C LEU A 236 -10.03 -4.45 -12.04
N ALA A 237 -10.16 -4.70 -13.34
CA ALA A 237 -11.29 -5.45 -13.91
C ALA A 237 -11.29 -6.92 -13.50
N HIS A 238 -10.12 -7.54 -13.32
CA HIS A 238 -10.03 -8.93 -12.82
C HIS A 238 -10.25 -9.02 -11.31
N ILE A 239 -9.76 -8.03 -10.55
CA ILE A 239 -9.80 -8.02 -9.08
C ILE A 239 -11.19 -7.65 -8.56
N ALA A 240 -11.84 -6.69 -9.20
CA ALA A 240 -13.16 -6.19 -8.80
C ALA A 240 -14.07 -6.06 -10.03
N PRO A 241 -14.46 -7.19 -10.68
CA PRO A 241 -15.31 -7.17 -11.87
C PRO A 241 -16.71 -6.62 -11.59
N HIS A 242 -17.16 -6.65 -10.33
CA HIS A 242 -18.42 -6.02 -9.90
C HIS A 242 -18.32 -4.50 -9.77
N PHE A 243 -17.10 -3.94 -9.82
CA PHE A 243 -16.84 -2.51 -9.66
C PHE A 243 -16.31 -1.87 -10.95
N TYR A 244 -15.57 -2.63 -11.76
CA TYR A 244 -14.95 -2.17 -13.00
C TYR A 244 -15.42 -2.97 -14.21
N GLU A 245 -15.77 -2.26 -15.27
CA GLU A 245 -15.96 -2.81 -16.61
C GLU A 245 -14.78 -2.43 -17.51
N TYR A 246 -14.09 -3.43 -18.08
CA TYR A 246 -12.98 -3.17 -19.01
C TYR A 246 -13.52 -2.86 -20.41
N LYS A 247 -13.49 -1.59 -20.81
CA LYS A 247 -13.78 -1.18 -22.19
C LYS A 247 -12.47 -1.18 -22.98
N GLN A 248 -12.27 -2.19 -23.83
CA GLN A 248 -11.19 -2.16 -24.83
C GLN A 248 -11.39 -0.93 -25.72
N GLN A 249 -10.49 0.06 -25.63
CA GLN A 249 -10.41 1.11 -26.63
C GLN A 249 -9.99 0.45 -27.96
N LYS A 250 -10.94 0.36 -28.91
CA LYS A 250 -10.60 0.07 -30.30
C LYS A 250 -9.60 1.15 -30.74
N ARG A 251 -8.38 0.72 -31.02
CA ARG A 251 -7.36 1.54 -31.69
C ARG A 251 -7.83 1.90 -33.09
#